data_AF-A0A7C6K190-F1
#
_entry.id   AF-A0A7C6K190-F1
#
_cell.length_a   1.000
_cell.length_b   1.000
_cell.length_c   1.000
_cell.angle_alpha   90.00
_cell.angle_beta   90.00
_cell.angle_gamma   90.00
#
_symmetry.space_group_name_H-M   'P 1'
#
loop_
_entity.id
_entity.type
_entity.pdbx_description
1 polymer ?
#
loop_
_entity_poly.entity_id
_entity_poly.type
_entity_poly.pdbx_seq_one_letter_code
_entity_poly.pdbx_strand_id
1 'polypeptide(L)'
;MKKALIFILLLFGFVFSINVNAKSEDLNYSSSNDWLVLKYYKENHDFNKIYYIAQIKEHLRTLETDKMTEYHRLTFASIACGLDPRVISIDDKEYNLLRIGVFDTKTENLLEKQGLNSLIFSLLAIDSMRFPDYNIENYYKRSDIVQAILSKELKAGGFAYIGTVPDPDITSMTLLALSKYQNDLTEYRVYSKRENKIISVRVKDIIDTALDTLGSLQGEDGDFASFGSYNCESTSQVLLALSSLGVDPLQDTRFIKNDNTVLDGLNKYKLEEGKYRRGDNYSEIATRQAEEALLSYNQYLNTKRAYYDLLPEFSENESQKIISLKTKIDAISDSTNLDVLYQEYLSIPYRDRFYIYNYYKLEEKLIENGIALNEEKEYPIVSFEKLKPGNYDNEAINQDLLDVKISKYNHYLYYLELFDVLDRNDDLVKEAIVSIKEEEIKVARLNKQISDFIERNEDNEEEALAIKESYEALRYGGQNYIENYDSILLVLGEEKKGLSFYIYLSLIIASIGLTTALVLIIIKRKKAKRL
;
A
#
# COMPACT_ATOMS: atom_id res chain seq x y z
N MET A 1 -21.66 25.14 29.20
CA MET A 1 -21.57 23.71 28.80
C MET A 1 -21.14 23.49 27.36
N LYS A 2 -21.73 24.11 26.33
CA LYS A 2 -21.21 23.99 24.94
C LYS A 2 -19.83 24.64 24.67
N LYS A 3 -19.39 25.61 25.49
CA LYS A 3 -18.03 26.20 25.43
C LYS A 3 -16.97 25.43 26.23
N ALA A 4 -17.37 24.45 27.05
CA ALA A 4 -16.43 23.61 27.82
C ALA A 4 -16.05 22.31 27.09
N LEU A 5 -16.87 21.87 26.13
CA LEU A 5 -16.59 20.68 25.30
C LEU A 5 -15.55 20.96 24.20
N ILE A 6 -15.50 22.22 23.71
CA ILE A 6 -14.50 22.70 22.75
C ILE A 6 -13.11 22.81 23.40
N PHE A 7 -13.05 23.09 24.71
CA PHE A 7 -11.80 23.16 25.47
C PHE A 7 -11.22 21.76 25.80
N ILE A 8 -12.04 20.71 25.77
CA ILE A 8 -11.62 19.32 26.03
C ILE A 8 -11.12 18.63 24.76
N LEU A 9 -11.61 19.02 23.58
CA LEU A 9 -11.10 18.55 22.28
C LEU A 9 -9.73 19.13 21.90
N LEU A 10 -9.35 20.28 22.48
CA LEU A 10 -8.02 20.90 22.31
C LEU A 10 -6.93 20.31 23.21
N LEU A 11 -7.27 19.42 24.14
CA LEU A 11 -6.36 18.90 25.17
C LEU A 11 -5.85 17.46 24.90
N PHE A 12 -6.30 16.81 23.82
CA PHE A 12 -5.94 15.40 23.53
C PHE A 12 -5.11 15.17 22.26
N GLY A 13 -4.54 16.24 21.69
CA GLY A 13 -3.60 16.13 20.57
C GLY A 13 -2.20 16.54 20.96
N PHE A 14 -1.51 15.85 21.89
CA PHE A 14 -0.06 16.05 22.09
C PHE A 14 0.60 14.89 22.87
N VAL A 15 1.03 13.84 22.15
CA VAL A 15 2.23 13.01 22.40
C VAL A 15 2.55 12.44 21.00
N PHE A 16 3.62 12.75 20.27
CA PHE A 16 5.05 12.77 20.54
C PHE A 16 5.73 13.68 19.49
N SER A 17 6.76 14.44 19.86
CA SER A 17 7.81 14.84 18.91
C SER A 17 9.18 14.69 19.58
N ILE A 18 10.06 14.00 18.86
CA ILE A 18 11.43 13.65 19.24
C ILE A 18 12.38 14.79 18.84
N ASN A 19 13.50 14.84 19.57
CA ASN A 19 14.66 15.72 19.40
C ASN A 19 15.19 15.81 17.98
N VAL A 20 15.56 17.02 17.55
CA VAL A 20 16.44 17.25 16.39
C VAL A 20 17.90 17.27 16.88
N ASN A 21 18.55 16.15 16.69
CA ASN A 21 19.98 16.02 16.45
C ASN A 21 20.05 14.83 15.51
N ALA A 22 20.34 15.04 14.21
CA ALA A 22 20.39 13.96 13.22
C ALA A 22 21.46 12.92 13.61
N LYS A 23 21.04 11.97 14.45
CA LYS A 23 21.73 10.81 14.97
C LYS A 23 20.68 9.73 15.00
N SER A 24 20.66 8.81 14.01
CA SER A 24 19.91 7.52 13.95
C SER A 24 18.41 7.45 14.33
N GLU A 25 17.91 8.22 15.29
CA GLU A 25 16.54 8.29 15.82
C GLU A 25 15.56 9.00 14.88
N ASP A 26 16.04 9.84 13.95
CA ASP A 26 15.20 10.52 12.93
C ASP A 26 14.89 9.65 11.69
N LEU A 27 15.53 8.48 11.57
CA LEU A 27 15.30 7.49 10.52
C LEU A 27 14.35 6.37 10.99
N ASN A 28 13.35 6.69 11.80
CA ASN A 28 12.40 5.70 12.29
C ASN A 28 11.62 5.08 11.12
N TYR A 29 12.02 3.87 10.75
CA TYR A 29 11.33 3.06 9.77
C TYR A 29 9.90 2.78 10.25
N SER A 30 8.94 3.01 9.36
CA SER A 30 7.55 2.60 9.54
C SER A 30 7.10 1.80 8.33
N SER A 31 6.45 0.66 8.56
CA SER A 31 5.83 -0.10 7.46
C SER A 31 4.77 0.69 6.69
N SER A 32 4.24 1.79 7.24
CA SER A 32 3.36 2.71 6.50
C SER A 32 4.08 3.38 5.33
N ASN A 33 5.39 3.60 5.46
CA ASN A 33 6.21 4.27 4.47
C ASN A 33 6.44 3.39 3.24
N ASP A 34 6.54 2.07 3.40
CA ASP A 34 6.68 1.12 2.28
C ASP A 34 5.52 1.25 1.28
N TRP A 35 4.30 1.33 1.79
CA TRP A 35 3.08 1.47 0.99
C TRP A 35 2.98 2.82 0.30
N LEU A 36 3.37 3.88 1.03
CA LEU A 36 3.37 5.24 0.49
C LEU A 36 4.36 5.38 -0.69
N VAL A 37 5.56 4.81 -0.55
CA VAL A 37 6.58 4.82 -1.60
C VAL A 37 6.14 4.04 -2.83
N LEU A 38 5.54 2.86 -2.63
CA LEU A 38 4.98 2.06 -3.72
C LEU A 38 3.89 2.83 -4.48
N LYS A 39 3.03 3.51 -3.74
CA LYS A 39 1.99 4.36 -4.32
C LYS A 39 2.58 5.48 -5.17
N TYR A 40 3.52 6.27 -4.63
CA TYR A 40 4.16 7.35 -5.40
C TYR A 40 4.81 6.84 -6.68
N TYR A 41 5.47 5.68 -6.62
CA TYR A 41 6.00 5.02 -7.80
C TYR A 41 4.90 4.70 -8.83
N LYS A 42 3.75 4.17 -8.41
CA LYS A 42 2.64 3.83 -9.30
C LYS A 42 1.89 5.04 -9.85
N GLU A 43 1.94 6.18 -9.16
CA GLU A 43 1.41 7.47 -9.63
C GLU A 43 2.41 8.23 -10.50
N ASN A 44 3.66 7.74 -10.61
CA ASN A 44 4.77 8.46 -11.22
C ASN A 44 5.01 9.84 -10.57
N HIS A 45 4.77 9.92 -9.26
CA HIS A 45 5.05 11.08 -8.43
C HIS A 45 6.50 11.07 -7.95
N ASP A 46 7.12 12.24 -7.91
CA ASP A 46 8.45 12.39 -7.31
C ASP A 46 8.38 12.35 -5.79
N PHE A 47 9.39 11.71 -5.20
CA PHE A 47 9.57 11.60 -3.75
C PHE A 47 11.05 11.40 -3.43
N ASN A 48 11.45 11.68 -2.18
CA ASN A 48 12.85 11.57 -1.74
C ASN A 48 13.25 10.10 -1.57
N LYS A 49 13.61 9.48 -2.70
CA LYS A 49 14.10 8.10 -2.78
C LYS A 49 15.26 7.86 -1.83
N ILE A 50 16.14 8.85 -1.62
CA ILE A 50 17.34 8.70 -0.80
C ILE A 50 16.98 8.54 0.68
N TYR A 51 16.04 9.34 1.18
CA TYR A 51 15.52 9.23 2.54
C TYR A 51 14.89 7.86 2.80
N TYR A 52 14.11 7.35 1.83
CA TYR A 52 13.54 6.00 1.95
C TYR A 52 14.59 4.90 1.82
N ILE A 53 15.59 5.06 0.94
CA ILE A 53 16.73 4.15 0.86
C ILE A 53 17.47 4.09 2.20
N ALA A 54 17.69 5.22 2.87
CA ALA A 54 18.30 5.26 4.19
C ALA A 54 17.46 4.48 5.23
N GLN A 55 16.14 4.70 5.27
CA GLN A 55 15.24 3.93 6.14
C GLN A 55 15.23 2.43 5.84
N ILE A 56 15.21 2.03 4.55
CA ILE A 56 15.30 0.62 4.14
C ILE A 56 16.60 0.01 4.68
N LYS A 57 17.74 0.71 4.51
CA LYS A 57 19.03 0.22 4.98
C LYS A 57 19.09 0.12 6.50
N GLU A 58 18.62 1.12 7.24
CA GLU A 58 18.58 1.07 8.71
C GLU A 58 17.67 -0.06 9.23
N HIS A 59 16.50 -0.26 8.61
CA HIS A 59 15.65 -1.39 8.97
C HIS A 59 16.33 -2.73 8.72
N LEU A 60 16.99 -2.90 7.56
CA LEU A 60 17.73 -4.12 7.22
C LEU A 60 18.86 -4.47 8.19
N ARG A 61 19.43 -3.49 8.92
CA ARG A 61 20.47 -3.74 9.94
C ARG A 61 19.93 -4.51 11.14
N THR A 62 18.66 -4.31 11.46
CA THR A 62 18.01 -4.83 12.68
C THR A 62 16.93 -5.87 12.40
N LEU A 63 16.57 -6.05 11.12
CA LEU A 63 15.52 -6.97 10.71
C LEU A 63 15.84 -8.43 11.03
N GLU A 64 14.97 -9.04 11.84
CA GLU A 64 15.02 -10.46 12.18
C GLU A 64 14.78 -11.34 10.93
N THR A 65 15.55 -12.43 10.83
CA THR A 65 15.54 -13.30 9.64
C THR A 65 14.29 -14.14 9.47
N ASP A 66 13.34 -14.12 10.42
CA ASP A 66 12.07 -14.85 10.34
C ASP A 66 10.87 -13.97 9.93
N LYS A 67 11.10 -12.68 9.64
CA LYS A 67 10.08 -11.70 9.25
C LYS A 67 9.86 -11.62 7.74
N MET A 68 9.43 -12.73 7.13
CA MET A 68 9.30 -12.88 5.67
C MET A 68 8.50 -11.74 5.01
N THR A 69 7.34 -11.38 5.56
CA THR A 69 6.51 -10.30 4.98
C THR A 69 7.20 -8.94 4.97
N GLU A 70 8.15 -8.69 5.87
CA GLU A 70 8.91 -7.43 5.88
C GLU A 70 9.93 -7.39 4.75
N TYR A 71 10.64 -8.49 4.49
CA TYR A 71 11.50 -8.61 3.31
C TYR A 71 10.70 -8.41 2.01
N HIS A 72 9.47 -8.92 1.94
CA HIS A 72 8.59 -8.71 0.78
C HIS A 72 8.19 -7.23 0.61
N ARG A 73 7.81 -6.54 1.69
CA ARG A 73 7.48 -5.10 1.63
C ARG A 73 8.69 -4.24 1.26
N LEU A 74 9.84 -4.52 1.87
CA LEU A 74 11.11 -3.87 1.53
C LEU A 74 11.51 -4.15 0.08
N THR A 75 11.16 -5.29 -0.49
CA THR A 75 11.36 -5.56 -1.93
C THR A 75 10.59 -4.56 -2.78
N PHE A 76 9.30 -4.31 -2.50
CA PHE A 76 8.52 -3.32 -3.23
C PHE A 76 9.08 -1.90 -3.06
N ALA A 77 9.36 -1.50 -1.81
CA ALA A 77 9.91 -0.18 -1.51
C ALA A 77 11.28 0.04 -2.20
N SER A 78 12.14 -0.98 -2.21
CA SER A 78 13.44 -0.94 -2.89
C SER A 78 13.28 -0.72 -4.38
N ILE A 79 12.37 -1.46 -5.05
CA ILE A 79 12.10 -1.30 -6.49
C ILE A 79 11.58 0.12 -6.78
N ALA A 80 10.62 0.59 -5.99
CA ALA A 80 10.06 1.94 -6.12
C ALA A 80 11.12 3.05 -5.94
N CYS A 81 12.11 2.83 -5.06
CA CYS A 81 13.25 3.72 -4.88
C CYS A 81 14.34 3.57 -5.96
N GLY A 82 14.22 2.62 -6.88
CA GLY A 82 15.21 2.36 -7.93
C GLY A 82 16.38 1.47 -7.52
N LEU A 83 16.30 0.81 -6.36
CA LEU A 83 17.27 -0.21 -5.94
C LEU A 83 16.98 -1.56 -6.60
N ASP A 84 18.03 -2.35 -6.82
CA ASP A 84 17.89 -3.79 -7.10
C ASP A 84 17.80 -4.55 -5.77
N PRO A 85 16.64 -5.14 -5.41
CA PRO A 85 16.45 -5.83 -4.13
C PRO A 85 17.29 -7.11 -4.01
N ARG A 86 18.00 -7.53 -5.06
CA ARG A 86 18.87 -8.71 -5.04
C ARG A 86 20.30 -8.39 -4.57
N VAL A 87 20.70 -7.12 -4.57
CA VAL A 87 22.09 -6.69 -4.34
C VAL A 87 22.17 -5.35 -3.57
N ILE A 88 21.45 -5.24 -2.45
CA ILE A 88 21.50 -4.03 -1.61
C ILE A 88 22.77 -4.05 -0.74
N SER A 89 23.68 -3.12 -0.95
CA SER A 89 24.92 -3.00 -0.17
C SER A 89 24.77 -2.10 1.07
N ILE A 90 25.17 -2.63 2.23
CA ILE A 90 25.18 -1.96 3.54
C ILE A 90 26.46 -2.37 4.28
N ASP A 91 27.35 -1.43 4.61
CA ASP A 91 28.61 -1.66 5.34
C ASP A 91 29.37 -2.93 4.92
N ASP A 92 29.72 -3.01 3.63
CA ASP A 92 30.41 -4.15 3.00
C ASP A 92 29.65 -5.50 2.99
N LYS A 93 28.39 -5.53 3.44
CA LYS A 93 27.48 -6.67 3.33
C LYS A 93 26.47 -6.45 2.21
N GLU A 94 26.26 -7.49 1.40
CA GLU A 94 25.23 -7.52 0.36
C GLU A 94 23.99 -8.27 0.84
N TYR A 95 22.82 -7.66 0.62
CA TYR A 95 21.52 -8.23 0.93
C TYR A 95 20.75 -8.55 -0.36
N ASN A 96 20.30 -9.80 -0.45
CA ASN A 96 19.35 -10.24 -1.46
C ASN A 96 18.00 -10.53 -0.78
N LEU A 97 17.09 -9.57 -0.83
CA LEU A 97 15.81 -9.60 -0.11
C LEU A 97 14.93 -10.76 -0.57
N LEU A 98 14.94 -11.07 -1.87
CA LEU A 98 14.17 -12.20 -2.42
C LEU A 98 14.74 -13.54 -1.99
N ARG A 99 16.07 -13.68 -2.00
CA ARG A 99 16.71 -14.91 -1.51
C ARG A 99 16.38 -15.13 -0.04
N ILE A 100 16.55 -14.11 0.80
CA ILE A 100 16.37 -14.20 2.25
C ILE A 100 14.88 -14.37 2.62
N GLY A 101 13.99 -13.60 1.99
CA GLY A 101 12.56 -13.59 2.34
C GLY A 101 11.71 -14.64 1.63
N VAL A 102 12.17 -15.17 0.48
CA VAL A 102 11.38 -16.11 -0.34
C VAL A 102 12.10 -17.44 -0.53
N PHE A 103 13.23 -17.42 -1.24
CA PHE A 103 13.76 -18.66 -1.83
C PHE A 103 14.49 -19.56 -0.83
N ASP A 104 15.39 -19.00 -0.02
CA ASP A 104 16.22 -19.72 0.97
C ASP A 104 15.51 -19.85 2.32
N THR A 105 14.25 -20.26 2.29
CA THR A 105 13.38 -20.33 3.49
C THR A 105 12.78 -21.72 3.72
N LYS A 106 13.03 -22.66 2.79
CA LYS A 106 12.43 -24.00 2.78
C LYS A 106 12.95 -24.91 3.87
N THR A 107 14.27 -24.85 4.15
CA THR A 107 14.94 -25.71 5.15
C THR A 107 14.31 -25.59 6.53
N GLU A 108 13.88 -24.39 6.90
CA GLU A 108 13.23 -24.09 8.18
C GLU A 108 11.72 -23.83 8.06
N ASN A 109 11.16 -24.03 6.87
CA ASN A 109 9.76 -23.73 6.52
C ASN A 109 9.33 -22.31 6.95
N LEU A 110 10.22 -21.31 6.88
CA LEU A 110 9.97 -19.96 7.39
C LEU A 110 8.83 -19.28 6.65
N LEU A 111 8.71 -19.55 5.35
CA LEU A 111 7.67 -18.94 4.52
C LEU A 111 6.26 -19.34 4.98
N GLU A 112 6.03 -20.61 5.29
CA GLU A 112 4.72 -21.07 5.76
C GLU A 112 4.47 -20.85 7.26
N LYS A 113 5.53 -20.67 8.07
CA LYS A 113 5.38 -20.37 9.52
C LYS A 113 4.60 -19.08 9.78
N GLN A 114 4.74 -18.08 8.89
CA GLN A 114 3.96 -16.84 8.94
C GLN A 114 2.57 -16.97 8.28
N GLY A 115 2.19 -18.16 7.85
CA GLY A 115 0.89 -18.49 7.29
C GLY A 115 0.69 -18.01 5.86
N LEU A 116 -0.57 -18.02 5.43
CA LEU A 116 -0.98 -17.72 4.06
C LEU A 116 -0.51 -16.32 3.60
N ASN A 117 -0.49 -15.32 4.49
CA ASN A 117 -0.04 -13.97 4.15
C ASN A 117 1.40 -13.94 3.63
N SER A 118 2.30 -14.71 4.23
CA SER A 118 3.69 -14.76 3.78
C SER A 118 3.81 -15.40 2.39
N LEU A 119 3.04 -16.45 2.10
CA LEU A 119 2.95 -17.03 0.77
C LEU A 119 2.42 -16.03 -0.26
N ILE A 120 1.33 -15.31 0.06
CA ILE A 120 0.76 -14.26 -0.81
C ILE A 120 1.81 -13.19 -1.13
N PHE A 121 2.44 -12.62 -0.09
CA PHE A 121 3.43 -11.56 -0.28
C PHE A 121 4.67 -12.04 -1.00
N SER A 122 5.08 -13.30 -0.83
CA SER A 122 6.22 -13.85 -1.56
C SER A 122 5.96 -13.93 -3.05
N LEU A 123 4.76 -14.34 -3.46
CA LEU A 123 4.35 -14.43 -4.85
C LEU A 123 4.27 -13.03 -5.47
N LEU A 124 3.66 -12.08 -4.76
CA LEU A 124 3.66 -10.67 -5.17
C LEU A 124 5.08 -10.12 -5.33
N ALA A 125 6.00 -10.41 -4.40
CA ALA A 125 7.38 -9.95 -4.42
C ALA A 125 8.15 -10.49 -5.63
N ILE A 126 8.17 -11.81 -5.84
CA ILE A 126 8.89 -12.40 -6.98
C ILE A 126 8.27 -12.01 -8.31
N ASP A 127 6.95 -11.80 -8.36
CA ASP A 127 6.28 -11.46 -9.60
C ASP A 127 6.30 -9.95 -9.89
N SER A 128 6.61 -9.11 -8.91
CA SER A 128 6.61 -7.64 -9.06
C SER A 128 7.47 -7.16 -10.24
N MET A 129 8.61 -7.80 -10.44
CA MET A 129 9.53 -7.56 -11.55
C MET A 129 9.83 -8.86 -12.32
N ARG A 130 8.96 -9.88 -12.22
CA ARG A 130 9.15 -11.19 -12.86
C ARG A 130 10.54 -11.80 -12.56
N PHE A 131 10.95 -11.75 -11.30
CA PHE A 131 12.22 -12.31 -10.87
C PHE A 131 12.26 -13.82 -11.16
N PRO A 132 13.38 -14.32 -11.72
CA PRO A 132 13.52 -15.73 -12.02
C PRO A 132 13.64 -16.55 -10.73
N ASP A 133 13.20 -17.80 -10.80
CA ASP A 133 13.47 -18.77 -9.74
C ASP A 133 14.97 -19.09 -9.71
N TYR A 134 15.48 -19.44 -8.53
CA TYR A 134 16.82 -20.00 -8.38
C TYR A 134 16.77 -21.52 -8.56
N ASN A 135 17.59 -22.07 -9.45
CA ASN A 135 17.73 -23.52 -9.60
C ASN A 135 18.71 -24.11 -8.58
N ILE A 136 18.40 -23.93 -7.29
CA ILE A 136 19.19 -24.41 -6.16
C ILE A 136 18.36 -25.43 -5.40
N GLU A 137 18.97 -26.56 -5.04
CA GLU A 137 18.33 -27.59 -4.23
C GLU A 137 17.89 -27.02 -2.87
N ASN A 138 16.70 -27.40 -2.41
CA ASN A 138 16.06 -26.88 -1.19
C ASN A 138 15.67 -25.39 -1.22
N TYR A 139 15.70 -24.69 -2.35
CA TYR A 139 15.03 -23.40 -2.45
C TYR A 139 13.54 -23.60 -2.80
N TYR A 140 12.67 -22.71 -2.32
CA TYR A 140 11.31 -22.63 -2.83
C TYR A 140 11.34 -22.32 -4.32
N LYS A 141 10.44 -22.93 -5.08
CA LYS A 141 10.11 -22.50 -6.45
C LYS A 141 8.77 -21.79 -6.46
N ARG A 142 8.53 -20.97 -7.47
CA ARG A 142 7.22 -20.35 -7.69
C ARG A 142 6.08 -21.38 -7.69
N SER A 143 6.29 -22.53 -8.32
CA SER A 143 5.33 -23.64 -8.32
C SER A 143 5.03 -24.19 -6.92
N ASP A 144 6.04 -24.23 -6.03
CA ASP A 144 5.85 -24.69 -4.66
C ASP A 144 4.94 -23.71 -3.89
N ILE A 145 5.18 -22.40 -4.06
CA ILE A 145 4.41 -21.33 -3.41
C ILE A 145 2.97 -21.33 -3.91
N VAL A 146 2.76 -21.41 -5.24
CA VAL A 146 1.42 -21.51 -5.83
C VAL A 146 0.70 -22.74 -5.29
N GLN A 147 1.32 -23.93 -5.34
CA GLN A 147 0.69 -25.15 -4.83
C GLN A 147 0.34 -25.05 -3.34
N ALA A 148 1.20 -24.43 -2.52
CA ALA A 148 0.95 -24.19 -1.11
C ALA A 148 -0.27 -23.27 -0.90
N ILE A 149 -0.39 -22.18 -1.67
CA ILE A 149 -1.54 -21.28 -1.65
C ILE A 149 -2.82 -22.03 -2.04
N LEU A 150 -2.83 -22.73 -3.18
CA LEU A 150 -4.01 -23.46 -3.65
C LEU A 150 -4.49 -24.50 -2.62
N SER A 151 -3.56 -25.14 -1.91
CA SER A 151 -3.88 -26.09 -0.83
C SER A 151 -4.52 -25.46 0.42
N LYS A 152 -4.46 -24.12 0.57
CA LYS A 152 -5.13 -23.40 1.65
C LYS A 152 -6.60 -23.11 1.37
N GLU A 153 -7.10 -23.30 0.13
CA GLU A 153 -8.51 -23.04 -0.22
C GLU A 153 -9.47 -23.72 0.77
N LEU A 154 -10.47 -22.98 1.23
CA LEU A 154 -11.46 -23.44 2.20
C LEU A 154 -12.56 -24.26 1.52
N LYS A 155 -13.30 -25.05 2.32
CA LYS A 155 -14.41 -25.86 1.83
C LYS A 155 -15.47 -25.02 1.09
N ALA A 156 -15.73 -23.82 1.62
CA ALA A 156 -16.69 -22.87 1.06
C ALA A 156 -16.18 -22.16 -0.21
N GLY A 157 -14.96 -22.46 -0.69
CA GLY A 157 -14.22 -21.58 -1.61
C GLY A 157 -13.52 -20.47 -0.84
N GLY A 158 -12.65 -19.71 -1.52
CA GLY A 158 -11.93 -18.59 -0.90
C GLY A 158 -10.95 -18.99 0.21
N PHE A 159 -10.50 -17.98 0.97
CA PHE A 159 -9.37 -18.09 1.88
C PHE A 159 -9.60 -17.31 3.18
N ALA A 160 -8.86 -17.66 4.23
CA ALA A 160 -8.88 -16.95 5.50
C ALA A 160 -7.51 -16.99 6.16
N TYR A 161 -7.22 -15.98 6.97
CA TYR A 161 -5.99 -15.94 7.77
C TYR A 161 -5.99 -17.07 8.81
N ILE A 162 -7.12 -17.23 9.50
CA ILE A 162 -7.37 -18.28 10.49
C ILE A 162 -8.82 -18.76 10.34
N GLY A 163 -9.06 -20.05 10.62
CA GLY A 163 -10.41 -20.62 10.67
C GLY A 163 -10.86 -21.23 9.34
N THR A 164 -12.17 -21.41 9.19
CA THR A 164 -12.78 -22.14 8.07
C THR A 164 -13.81 -21.33 7.31
N VAL A 165 -13.98 -20.05 7.66
CA VAL A 165 -14.91 -19.13 7.00
C VAL A 165 -14.09 -18.20 6.11
N PRO A 166 -14.40 -18.08 4.82
CA PRO A 166 -13.67 -17.19 3.92
C PRO A 166 -13.78 -15.73 4.38
N ASP A 167 -12.65 -15.04 4.35
CA ASP A 167 -12.52 -13.63 4.71
C ASP A 167 -12.27 -12.81 3.43
N PRO A 168 -13.00 -11.70 3.21
CA PRO A 168 -12.82 -10.88 2.01
C PRO A 168 -11.38 -10.39 1.83
N ASP A 169 -10.72 -9.88 2.87
CA ASP A 169 -9.36 -9.32 2.76
C ASP A 169 -8.39 -10.39 2.28
N ILE A 170 -8.38 -11.56 2.95
CA ILE A 170 -7.43 -12.62 2.65
C ILE A 170 -7.77 -13.30 1.32
N THR A 171 -9.04 -13.46 1.00
CA THR A 171 -9.47 -14.00 -0.30
C THR A 171 -9.02 -13.07 -1.42
N SER A 172 -9.25 -11.76 -1.29
CA SER A 172 -8.84 -10.76 -2.27
C SER A 172 -7.34 -10.65 -2.42
N MET A 173 -6.58 -10.62 -1.33
CA MET A 173 -5.12 -10.62 -1.38
C MET A 173 -4.57 -11.90 -2.04
N THR A 174 -5.21 -13.04 -1.81
CA THR A 174 -4.84 -14.30 -2.48
C THR A 174 -5.10 -14.23 -3.98
N LEU A 175 -6.28 -13.76 -4.37
CA LEU A 175 -6.66 -13.55 -5.78
C LEU A 175 -5.72 -12.57 -6.48
N LEU A 176 -5.34 -11.49 -5.81
CA LEU A 176 -4.38 -10.52 -6.29
C LEU A 176 -3.03 -11.17 -6.63
N ALA A 177 -2.52 -12.04 -5.76
CA ALA A 177 -1.28 -12.79 -5.98
C ALA A 177 -1.40 -13.85 -7.09
N LEU A 178 -2.55 -14.51 -7.20
CA LEU A 178 -2.81 -15.54 -8.21
C LEU A 178 -3.14 -14.96 -9.60
N SER A 179 -3.48 -13.67 -9.70
CA SER A 179 -3.94 -13.04 -10.95
C SER A 179 -2.99 -13.20 -12.14
N LYS A 180 -1.67 -13.25 -11.88
CA LYS A 180 -0.63 -13.45 -12.91
C LYS A 180 -0.59 -14.86 -13.50
N TYR A 181 -1.32 -15.80 -12.90
CA TYR A 181 -1.39 -17.21 -13.29
C TYR A 181 -2.77 -17.59 -13.83
N GLN A 182 -3.69 -16.63 -14.01
CA GLN A 182 -5.07 -16.90 -14.43
C GLN A 182 -5.17 -17.57 -15.82
N ASN A 183 -4.16 -17.38 -16.68
CA ASN A 183 -4.05 -18.00 -18.00
C ASN A 183 -3.05 -19.17 -18.04
N ASP A 184 -2.43 -19.53 -16.90
CA ASP A 184 -1.44 -20.61 -16.83
C ASP A 184 -2.12 -21.98 -16.87
N LEU A 185 -1.67 -22.85 -17.80
CA LEU A 185 -2.21 -24.20 -18.00
C LEU A 185 -1.67 -25.26 -17.02
N THR A 186 -0.80 -24.88 -16.08
CA THR A 186 -0.20 -25.81 -15.11
C THR A 186 -1.28 -26.39 -14.20
N GLU A 187 -1.32 -27.72 -14.13
CA GLU A 187 -2.10 -28.43 -13.15
C GLU A 187 -1.31 -28.68 -11.86
N TYR A 188 -1.96 -28.40 -10.74
CA TYR A 188 -1.44 -28.60 -9.40
C TYR A 188 -2.21 -29.71 -8.71
N ARG A 189 -1.49 -30.63 -8.08
CA ARG A 189 -2.08 -31.68 -7.24
C ARG A 189 -2.24 -31.16 -5.81
N VAL A 190 -3.48 -30.92 -5.39
CA VAL A 190 -3.80 -30.37 -4.07
C VAL A 190 -4.84 -31.23 -3.36
N TYR A 191 -4.82 -31.22 -2.04
CA TYR A 191 -5.90 -31.81 -1.25
C TYR A 191 -7.06 -30.80 -1.15
N SER A 192 -8.19 -31.11 -1.78
CA SER A 192 -9.38 -30.26 -1.74
C SER A 192 -10.20 -30.55 -0.49
N LYS A 193 -10.44 -29.51 0.32
CA LYS A 193 -11.33 -29.58 1.50
C LYS A 193 -12.81 -29.70 1.11
N ARG A 194 -13.17 -29.24 -0.10
CA ARG A 194 -14.52 -29.37 -0.67
C ARG A 194 -14.83 -30.82 -1.04
N GLU A 195 -13.92 -31.44 -1.77
CA GLU A 195 -14.07 -32.80 -2.31
C GLU A 195 -13.53 -33.88 -1.37
N ASN A 196 -12.81 -33.50 -0.32
CA ASN A 196 -12.16 -34.39 0.65
C ASN A 196 -11.23 -35.44 -0.02
N LYS A 197 -10.52 -35.04 -1.07
CA LYS A 197 -9.57 -35.89 -1.82
C LYS A 197 -8.50 -35.05 -2.52
N ILE A 198 -7.43 -35.71 -2.96
CA ILE A 198 -6.43 -35.07 -3.84
C ILE A 198 -7.05 -34.94 -5.24
N ILE A 199 -7.00 -33.73 -5.79
CA ILE A 199 -7.48 -33.40 -7.13
C ILE A 199 -6.38 -32.68 -7.92
N SER A 200 -6.49 -32.70 -9.26
CA SER A 200 -5.75 -31.81 -10.15
C SER A 200 -6.59 -30.54 -10.33
N VAL A 201 -6.01 -29.37 -10.12
CA VAL A 201 -6.66 -28.07 -10.35
C VAL A 201 -5.72 -27.13 -11.06
N ARG A 202 -6.27 -26.22 -11.86
CA ARG A 202 -5.54 -25.06 -12.37
C ARG A 202 -5.79 -23.86 -11.49
N VAL A 203 -4.91 -22.87 -11.56
CA VAL A 203 -5.07 -21.64 -10.79
C VAL A 203 -6.39 -20.93 -11.13
N LYS A 204 -6.79 -20.95 -12.41
CA LYS A 204 -8.06 -20.40 -12.88
C LYS A 204 -9.27 -20.97 -12.14
N ASP A 205 -9.33 -22.28 -11.92
CA ASP A 205 -10.48 -22.93 -11.27
C ASP A 205 -10.66 -22.43 -9.82
N ILE A 206 -9.54 -22.18 -9.14
CA ILE A 206 -9.50 -21.65 -7.77
C ILE A 206 -9.85 -20.15 -7.76
N ILE A 207 -9.39 -19.39 -8.76
CA ILE A 207 -9.77 -17.98 -8.94
C ILE A 207 -11.28 -17.85 -9.14
N ASP A 208 -11.87 -18.62 -10.07
CA ASP A 208 -13.30 -18.57 -10.37
C ASP A 208 -14.13 -18.87 -9.12
N THR A 209 -13.76 -19.94 -8.40
CA THR A 209 -14.41 -20.32 -7.16
C THR A 209 -14.32 -19.24 -6.07
N ALA A 210 -13.16 -18.61 -5.92
CA ALA A 210 -12.96 -17.56 -4.93
C ALA A 210 -13.68 -16.24 -5.32
N LEU A 211 -13.80 -15.93 -6.61
CA LEU A 211 -14.62 -14.81 -7.09
C LEU A 211 -16.11 -15.02 -6.78
N ASP A 212 -16.65 -16.22 -7.00
CA ASP A 212 -18.02 -16.56 -6.63
C ASP A 212 -18.23 -16.45 -5.11
N THR A 213 -17.23 -16.87 -4.33
CA THR A 213 -17.23 -16.72 -2.88
C THR A 213 -17.27 -15.24 -2.49
N LEU A 214 -16.41 -14.39 -3.04
CA LEU A 214 -16.44 -12.94 -2.79
C LEU A 214 -17.79 -12.33 -3.19
N GLY A 215 -18.33 -12.66 -4.37
CA GLY A 215 -19.64 -12.18 -4.79
C GLY A 215 -20.77 -12.58 -3.83
N SER A 216 -20.65 -13.69 -3.11
CA SER A 216 -21.59 -14.09 -2.05
C SER A 216 -21.39 -13.37 -0.72
N LEU A 217 -20.21 -12.81 -0.47
CA LEU A 217 -19.85 -12.07 0.75
C LEU A 217 -20.17 -10.57 0.67
N GLN A 218 -20.47 -10.05 -0.52
CA GLN A 218 -20.84 -8.65 -0.72
C GLN A 218 -22.15 -8.33 0.02
N GLY A 219 -22.14 -7.25 0.79
CA GLY A 219 -23.32 -6.73 1.48
C GLY A 219 -24.30 -6.01 0.54
N GLU A 220 -25.48 -5.68 1.08
CA GLU A 220 -26.56 -5.03 0.32
C GLU A 220 -26.18 -3.63 -0.19
N ASP A 221 -25.27 -2.94 0.50
CA ASP A 221 -24.75 -1.63 0.10
C ASP A 221 -23.53 -1.74 -0.84
N GLY A 222 -23.18 -2.95 -1.26
CA GLY A 222 -22.03 -3.21 -2.13
C GLY A 222 -20.67 -3.31 -1.41
N ASP A 223 -20.63 -3.10 -0.08
CA ASP A 223 -19.42 -3.17 0.76
C ASP A 223 -19.16 -4.57 1.34
N PHE A 224 -17.98 -4.75 1.94
CA PHE A 224 -17.52 -6.03 2.47
C PHE A 224 -17.20 -5.97 3.95
N ALA A 225 -17.51 -7.07 4.65
CA ALA A 225 -17.24 -7.21 6.07
C ALA A 225 -16.10 -8.20 6.34
N SER A 226 -15.11 -7.75 7.12
CA SER A 226 -14.12 -8.62 7.75
C SER A 226 -14.29 -8.58 9.26
N PHE A 227 -14.07 -9.72 9.93
CA PHE A 227 -14.27 -9.89 11.38
C PHE A 227 -15.62 -9.36 11.91
N GLY A 228 -16.68 -9.47 11.10
CA GLY A 228 -18.05 -9.09 11.46
C GLY A 228 -18.37 -7.60 11.33
N SER A 229 -17.50 -6.78 10.73
CA SER A 229 -17.76 -5.36 10.50
C SER A 229 -17.51 -4.97 9.03
N TYR A 230 -18.54 -4.41 8.40
CA TYR A 230 -18.42 -3.77 7.09
C TYR A 230 -17.48 -2.57 7.18
N ASN A 231 -16.54 -2.47 6.23
CA ASN A 231 -15.50 -1.45 6.28
C ASN A 231 -14.95 -1.09 4.89
N CYS A 232 -14.25 0.05 4.85
CA CYS A 232 -13.63 0.58 3.66
C CYS A 232 -12.50 -0.33 3.17
N GLU A 233 -11.65 -0.78 4.09
CA GLU A 233 -10.42 -1.54 3.80
C GLU A 233 -10.71 -2.85 3.06
N SER A 234 -11.66 -3.64 3.54
CA SER A 234 -12.11 -4.88 2.90
C SER A 234 -12.69 -4.64 1.52
N THR A 235 -13.50 -3.58 1.38
CA THR A 235 -14.09 -3.20 0.09
C THR A 235 -13.01 -2.78 -0.91
N SER A 236 -11.98 -2.06 -0.44
CA SER A 236 -10.80 -1.69 -1.22
C SER A 236 -9.99 -2.91 -1.69
N GLN A 237 -9.75 -3.90 -0.81
CA GLN A 237 -9.04 -5.13 -1.19
C GLN A 237 -9.78 -5.89 -2.29
N VAL A 238 -11.11 -5.97 -2.22
CA VAL A 238 -11.92 -6.57 -3.29
C VAL A 238 -11.74 -5.83 -4.59
N LEU A 239 -11.93 -4.50 -4.63
CA LEU A 239 -11.77 -3.72 -5.85
C LEU A 239 -10.36 -3.86 -6.46
N LEU A 240 -9.32 -3.87 -5.63
CA LEU A 240 -7.93 -4.08 -6.04
C LEU A 240 -7.73 -5.46 -6.71
N ALA A 241 -8.30 -6.51 -6.12
CA ALA A 241 -8.23 -7.87 -6.67
C ALA A 241 -9.00 -8.01 -7.99
N LEU A 242 -10.22 -7.46 -8.07
CA LEU A 242 -11.03 -7.49 -9.29
C LEU A 242 -10.33 -6.78 -10.45
N SER A 243 -9.75 -5.61 -10.18
CA SER A 243 -8.98 -4.84 -11.16
C SER A 243 -7.80 -5.64 -11.72
N SER A 244 -7.11 -6.40 -10.87
CA SER A 244 -5.95 -7.22 -11.26
C SER A 244 -6.34 -8.48 -12.03
N LEU A 245 -7.56 -8.97 -11.83
CA LEU A 245 -8.15 -10.10 -12.56
C LEU A 245 -8.89 -9.68 -13.83
N GLY A 246 -9.01 -8.38 -14.06
CA GLY A 246 -9.75 -7.84 -15.20
C GLY A 246 -11.27 -7.96 -15.09
N VAL A 247 -11.79 -8.15 -13.88
CA VAL A 247 -13.22 -8.23 -13.59
C VAL A 247 -13.75 -6.82 -13.36
N ASP A 248 -14.69 -6.38 -14.18
CA ASP A 248 -15.32 -5.07 -14.03
C ASP A 248 -16.47 -5.14 -13.00
N PRO A 249 -16.34 -4.49 -11.81
CA PRO A 249 -17.38 -4.50 -10.78
C PRO A 249 -18.67 -3.77 -11.21
N LEU A 250 -18.67 -3.04 -12.34
CA LEU A 250 -19.86 -2.41 -12.89
C LEU A 250 -20.68 -3.34 -13.81
N GLN A 251 -20.10 -4.45 -14.28
CA GLN A 251 -20.72 -5.35 -15.26
C GLN A 251 -20.86 -6.78 -14.74
N ASP A 252 -19.96 -7.22 -13.87
CA ASP A 252 -20.00 -8.57 -13.32
C ASP A 252 -21.08 -8.68 -12.24
N THR A 253 -22.17 -9.38 -12.59
CA THR A 253 -23.34 -9.57 -11.71
C THR A 253 -23.03 -10.20 -10.36
N ARG A 254 -21.88 -10.86 -10.18
CA ARG A 254 -21.46 -11.36 -8.87
C ARG A 254 -21.23 -10.23 -7.87
N PHE A 255 -20.84 -9.05 -8.37
CA PHE A 255 -20.41 -7.88 -7.63
C PHE A 255 -21.42 -6.72 -7.64
N ILE A 256 -22.68 -7.02 -7.97
CA ILE A 256 -23.82 -6.10 -7.94
C ILE A 256 -24.89 -6.68 -7.00
N LYS A 257 -25.20 -5.98 -5.90
CA LYS A 257 -26.24 -6.35 -4.92
C LYS A 257 -27.22 -5.22 -4.74
N ASN A 258 -28.51 -5.48 -4.96
CA ASN A 258 -29.56 -4.46 -4.90
C ASN A 258 -29.19 -3.17 -5.66
N ASP A 259 -28.71 -3.33 -6.89
CA ASP A 259 -28.22 -2.25 -7.75
C ASP A 259 -26.99 -1.48 -7.22
N ASN A 260 -26.38 -1.90 -6.10
CA ASN A 260 -25.14 -1.36 -5.56
C ASN A 260 -23.94 -2.18 -6.01
N THR A 261 -22.90 -1.48 -6.46
CA THR A 261 -21.62 -2.05 -6.89
C THR A 261 -20.57 -1.98 -5.78
N VAL A 262 -19.41 -2.61 -5.98
CA VAL A 262 -18.25 -2.45 -5.07
C VAL A 262 -17.84 -0.98 -4.94
N LEU A 263 -17.98 -0.19 -6.01
CA LEU A 263 -17.67 1.24 -6.01
C LEU A 263 -18.67 2.03 -5.15
N ASP A 264 -19.94 1.66 -5.14
CA ASP A 264 -20.94 2.29 -4.27
C ASP A 264 -20.68 1.96 -2.80
N GLY A 265 -20.33 0.70 -2.52
CA GLY A 265 -19.88 0.25 -1.21
C GLY A 265 -18.63 0.99 -0.71
N LEU A 266 -17.67 1.26 -1.60
CA LEU A 266 -16.48 2.05 -1.27
C LEU A 266 -16.84 3.52 -1.00
N ASN A 267 -17.68 4.11 -1.85
CA ASN A 267 -18.11 5.51 -1.75
C ASN A 267 -18.87 5.81 -0.45
N LYS A 268 -19.55 4.83 0.13
CA LYS A 268 -20.20 4.94 1.47
C LYS A 268 -19.24 5.41 2.58
N TYR A 269 -17.94 5.11 2.44
CA TYR A 269 -16.91 5.47 3.42
C TYR A 269 -16.17 6.77 3.07
N LYS A 270 -16.46 7.37 1.92
CA LYS A 270 -15.85 8.63 1.49
C LYS A 270 -16.33 9.78 2.39
N LEU A 271 -15.39 10.62 2.80
CA LEU A 271 -15.62 11.89 3.47
C LEU A 271 -15.43 13.03 2.45
N GLU A 272 -15.77 14.27 2.85
CA GLU A 272 -15.12 15.44 2.25
C GLU A 272 -13.64 15.17 2.24
N GLU A 273 -12.94 15.55 1.19
CA GLU A 273 -11.52 15.35 1.28
C GLU A 273 -10.84 14.44 0.23
N GLY A 274 -11.63 13.68 -0.54
CA GLY A 274 -11.13 12.37 -1.01
C GLY A 274 -10.70 11.40 0.12
N LYS A 275 -10.96 11.76 1.39
CA LYS A 275 -10.59 11.01 2.60
C LYS A 275 -11.59 9.89 2.83
N TYR A 276 -11.19 8.87 3.56
CA TYR A 276 -12.07 7.77 3.94
C TYR A 276 -12.10 7.56 5.45
N ARG A 277 -13.26 7.10 5.94
CA ARG A 277 -13.50 6.84 7.36
C ARG A 277 -13.39 5.36 7.71
N ARG A 278 -13.01 5.10 8.97
CA ARG A 278 -13.25 3.83 9.66
C ARG A 278 -14.20 4.09 10.82
N GLY A 279 -15.37 3.44 10.81
CA GLY A 279 -16.48 3.88 11.65
C GLY A 279 -16.89 5.30 11.28
N ASP A 280 -17.00 6.19 12.26
CA ASP A 280 -17.44 7.58 12.03
C ASP A 280 -16.28 8.57 11.86
N ASN A 281 -15.02 8.11 11.97
CA ASN A 281 -13.84 8.98 11.99
C ASN A 281 -12.95 8.76 10.77
N TYR A 282 -12.25 9.81 10.36
CA TYR A 282 -11.15 9.73 9.40
C TYR A 282 -10.17 8.60 9.75
N SER A 283 -9.74 7.85 8.74
CA SER A 283 -8.75 6.80 8.85
C SER A 283 -7.75 6.91 7.70
N GLU A 284 -6.48 7.14 8.04
CA GLU A 284 -5.39 7.19 7.06
C GLU A 284 -5.24 5.83 6.35
N ILE A 285 -5.42 4.72 7.07
CA ILE A 285 -5.32 3.37 6.47
C ILE A 285 -6.48 3.12 5.50
N ALA A 286 -7.71 3.51 5.88
CA ALA A 286 -8.87 3.39 4.99
C ALA A 286 -8.67 4.22 3.72
N THR A 287 -8.21 5.46 3.90
CA THR A 287 -7.92 6.38 2.80
C THR A 287 -6.89 5.78 1.86
N ARG A 288 -5.76 5.33 2.39
CA ARG A 288 -4.67 4.77 1.58
C ARG A 288 -5.09 3.52 0.82
N GLN A 289 -5.83 2.60 1.45
CA GLN A 289 -6.29 1.40 0.74
C GLN A 289 -7.35 1.71 -0.32
N ALA A 290 -8.27 2.64 -0.06
CA ALA A 290 -9.24 3.09 -1.07
C ALA A 290 -8.54 3.75 -2.26
N GLU A 291 -7.54 4.57 -1.99
CA GLU A 291 -6.70 5.20 -2.98
C GLU A 291 -5.93 4.18 -3.84
N GLU A 292 -5.33 3.15 -3.22
CA GLU A 292 -4.67 2.03 -3.91
C GLU A 292 -5.64 1.28 -4.83
N ALA A 293 -6.85 0.99 -4.33
CA ALA A 293 -7.87 0.27 -5.07
C ALA A 293 -8.40 1.07 -6.26
N LEU A 294 -8.66 2.37 -6.08
CA LEU A 294 -9.10 3.26 -7.16
C LEU A 294 -8.03 3.46 -8.22
N LEU A 295 -6.76 3.60 -7.83
CA LEU A 295 -5.65 3.67 -8.76
C LEU A 295 -5.52 2.37 -9.58
N SER A 296 -5.66 1.21 -8.92
CA SER A 296 -5.66 -0.07 -9.63
C SER A 296 -6.84 -0.21 -10.60
N TYR A 297 -8.02 0.27 -10.22
CA TYR A 297 -9.19 0.25 -11.10
C TYR A 297 -9.00 1.16 -12.31
N ASN A 298 -8.45 2.36 -12.11
CA ASN A 298 -8.07 3.25 -13.20
C ASN A 298 -7.03 2.62 -14.14
N GLN A 299 -6.03 1.93 -13.59
CA GLN A 299 -5.04 1.19 -14.39
C GLN A 299 -5.70 0.10 -15.24
N TYR A 300 -6.64 -0.65 -14.66
CA TYR A 300 -7.42 -1.64 -15.38
C TYR A 300 -8.20 -1.04 -16.55
N LEU A 301 -8.97 0.04 -16.31
CA LEU A 301 -9.76 0.72 -17.34
C LEU A 301 -8.91 1.24 -18.51
N ASN A 302 -7.66 1.64 -18.21
CA ASN A 302 -6.75 2.23 -19.20
C ASN A 302 -5.73 1.25 -19.79
N THR A 303 -5.88 -0.06 -19.57
CA THR A 303 -4.91 -1.09 -20.03
C THR A 303 -3.47 -0.75 -19.64
N LYS A 304 -3.30 -0.37 -18.38
CA LYS A 304 -2.00 -0.14 -17.72
C LYS A 304 -1.62 -1.35 -16.87
N ARG A 305 -0.36 -1.41 -16.47
CA ARG A 305 0.14 -2.46 -15.58
C ARG A 305 -0.53 -2.40 -14.21
N ALA A 306 -0.94 -3.57 -13.72
CA ALA A 306 -1.56 -3.76 -12.41
C ALA A 306 -0.71 -3.19 -11.26
N TYR A 307 -1.34 -2.93 -10.11
CA TYR A 307 -0.71 -2.18 -9.01
C TYR A 307 0.63 -2.79 -8.53
N TYR A 308 0.71 -4.11 -8.35
CA TYR A 308 1.93 -4.84 -7.98
C TYR A 308 2.72 -5.38 -9.18
N ASP A 309 2.45 -4.91 -10.41
CA ASP A 309 3.34 -5.08 -11.55
C ASP A 309 4.20 -3.82 -11.67
N LEU A 310 5.46 -3.94 -11.25
CA LEU A 310 6.41 -2.82 -11.10
C LEU A 310 7.36 -2.70 -12.28
N LEU A 311 7.18 -3.52 -13.33
CA LEU A 311 7.82 -3.30 -14.61
C LEU A 311 7.49 -1.91 -15.17
N PRO A 312 8.36 -1.35 -16.03
CA PRO A 312 8.03 -0.15 -16.79
C PRO A 312 6.67 -0.29 -17.48
N GLU A 313 5.89 0.79 -17.46
CA GLU A 313 4.56 0.81 -18.06
C GLU A 313 4.59 0.39 -19.54
N PHE A 314 3.47 -0.17 -20.01
CA PHE A 314 3.31 -0.49 -21.42
C PHE A 314 3.49 0.76 -22.30
N SER A 315 4.19 0.59 -23.42
CA SER A 315 4.11 1.55 -24.52
C SER A 315 2.71 1.54 -25.12
N GLU A 316 2.34 2.63 -25.79
CA GLU A 316 1.04 2.74 -26.47
C GLU A 316 0.80 1.57 -27.45
N ASN A 317 1.84 1.16 -28.19
CA ASN A 317 1.77 0.01 -29.09
C ASN A 317 1.51 -1.32 -28.35
N GLU A 318 2.12 -1.53 -27.17
CA GLU A 318 1.87 -2.73 -26.36
C GLU A 318 0.43 -2.75 -25.82
N SER A 319 -0.06 -1.63 -25.29
CA SER A 319 -1.46 -1.52 -24.83
C SER A 319 -2.44 -1.75 -25.99
N GLN A 320 -2.20 -1.18 -27.18
CA GLN A 320 -3.06 -1.40 -28.34
C GLN A 320 -3.08 -2.85 -28.82
N LYS A 321 -1.94 -3.56 -28.74
CA LYS A 321 -1.90 -5.00 -29.04
C LYS A 321 -2.77 -5.80 -28.07
N ILE A 322 -2.70 -5.51 -26.77
CA ILE A 322 -3.53 -6.14 -25.74
C ILE A 322 -5.02 -5.88 -26.01
N ILE A 323 -5.40 -4.62 -26.26
CA ILE A 323 -6.80 -4.22 -26.54
C ILE A 323 -7.32 -4.91 -27.81
N SER A 324 -6.55 -4.86 -28.90
CA SER A 324 -6.89 -5.48 -30.18
C SER A 324 -7.10 -6.99 -30.04
N LEU A 325 -6.19 -7.67 -29.35
CA LEU A 325 -6.29 -9.11 -29.14
C LEU A 325 -7.51 -9.49 -28.30
N LYS A 326 -7.76 -8.80 -27.17
CA LYS A 326 -8.98 -9.02 -26.37
C LYS A 326 -10.24 -8.84 -27.20
N THR A 327 -10.31 -7.78 -28.02
CA THR A 327 -11.45 -7.51 -28.91
C THR A 327 -11.66 -8.64 -29.92
N LYS A 328 -10.59 -9.17 -30.52
CA LYS A 328 -10.66 -10.30 -31.45
C LYS A 328 -11.13 -11.58 -30.76
N ILE A 329 -10.68 -11.82 -29.52
CA ILE A 329 -11.11 -12.98 -28.73
C ILE A 329 -12.59 -12.88 -28.34
N ASP A 330 -13.09 -11.69 -28.02
CA ASP A 330 -14.53 -11.48 -27.75
C ASP A 330 -15.40 -11.67 -29.00
N ALA A 331 -14.83 -11.45 -30.20
CA ALA A 331 -15.49 -11.57 -31.49
C ALA A 331 -15.28 -12.93 -32.19
N ILE A 332 -14.81 -13.96 -31.46
CA ILE A 332 -14.64 -15.31 -32.04
C ILE A 332 -15.97 -15.81 -32.61
N SER A 333 -15.93 -16.32 -33.85
CA SER A 333 -17.05 -16.91 -34.59
C SER A 333 -16.59 -18.15 -35.33
N ASP A 334 -17.51 -18.89 -35.96
CA ASP A 334 -17.20 -20.08 -36.76
C ASP A 334 -16.26 -19.80 -37.94
N SER A 335 -16.16 -18.54 -38.38
CA SER A 335 -15.26 -18.11 -39.46
C SER A 335 -13.85 -17.70 -38.99
N THR A 336 -13.64 -17.63 -37.67
CA THR A 336 -12.38 -17.16 -37.09
C THR A 336 -11.28 -18.19 -37.32
N ASN A 337 -10.14 -17.74 -37.85
CA ASN A 337 -8.94 -18.57 -37.93
C ASN A 337 -8.27 -18.64 -36.55
N LEU A 338 -8.56 -19.72 -35.81
CA LEU A 338 -8.10 -19.92 -34.43
C LEU A 338 -6.57 -20.07 -34.32
N ASP A 339 -5.91 -20.71 -35.29
CA ASP A 339 -4.45 -20.83 -35.31
C ASP A 339 -3.79 -19.44 -35.39
N VAL A 340 -4.26 -18.58 -36.29
CA VAL A 340 -3.73 -17.21 -36.44
C VAL A 340 -3.96 -16.40 -35.16
N LEU A 341 -5.16 -16.49 -34.58
CA LEU A 341 -5.48 -15.78 -33.33
C LEU A 341 -4.65 -16.30 -32.15
N TYR A 342 -4.39 -17.60 -32.08
CA TYR A 342 -3.52 -18.18 -31.06
C TYR A 342 -2.05 -17.79 -31.24
N GLN A 343 -1.54 -17.72 -32.49
CA GLN A 343 -0.21 -17.18 -32.74
C GLN A 343 -0.10 -15.70 -32.36
N GLU A 344 -1.16 -14.91 -32.55
CA GLU A 344 -1.21 -13.52 -32.08
C GLU A 344 -1.14 -13.46 -30.54
N TYR A 345 -1.85 -14.34 -29.82
CA TYR A 345 -1.72 -14.49 -28.37
C TYR A 345 -0.30 -14.87 -27.93
N LEU A 346 0.31 -15.86 -28.59
CA LEU A 346 1.67 -16.29 -28.27
C LEU A 346 2.72 -15.19 -28.54
N SER A 347 2.43 -14.25 -29.44
CA SER A 347 3.27 -13.09 -29.71
C SER A 347 3.31 -12.07 -28.56
N ILE A 348 2.32 -12.10 -27.66
CA ILE A 348 2.38 -11.35 -26.40
C ILE A 348 3.42 -12.04 -25.50
N PRO A 349 4.38 -11.32 -24.92
CA PRO A 349 5.37 -11.89 -24.01
C PRO A 349 4.69 -12.68 -22.89
N TYR A 350 5.21 -13.87 -22.57
CA TYR A 350 4.61 -14.76 -21.56
C TYR A 350 4.29 -14.02 -20.24
N ARG A 351 5.21 -13.16 -19.79
CA ARG A 351 5.06 -12.33 -18.58
C ARG A 351 3.85 -11.37 -18.56
N ASP A 352 3.26 -11.08 -19.72
CA ASP A 352 2.20 -10.11 -19.95
C ASP A 352 0.91 -10.77 -20.46
N ARG A 353 0.91 -12.08 -20.76
CA ARG A 353 -0.26 -12.80 -21.29
C ARG A 353 -1.46 -12.81 -20.34
N PHE A 354 -1.25 -12.68 -19.03
CA PHE A 354 -2.35 -12.61 -18.05
C PHE A 354 -3.22 -11.36 -18.20
N TYR A 355 -2.76 -10.30 -18.90
CA TYR A 355 -3.60 -9.14 -19.23
C TYR A 355 -4.65 -9.45 -20.33
N ILE A 356 -4.55 -10.61 -21.00
CA ILE A 356 -5.59 -11.13 -21.89
C ILE A 356 -6.64 -11.85 -21.04
N TYR A 357 -7.41 -11.08 -20.28
CA TYR A 357 -8.35 -11.59 -19.28
C TYR A 357 -9.45 -12.51 -19.85
N ASN A 358 -9.77 -12.37 -21.14
CA ASN A 358 -10.75 -13.18 -21.85
C ASN A 358 -10.14 -14.38 -22.59
N TYR A 359 -8.86 -14.71 -22.35
CA TYR A 359 -8.16 -15.83 -23.01
C TYR A 359 -8.91 -17.16 -22.89
N TYR A 360 -9.63 -17.40 -21.78
CA TYR A 360 -10.44 -18.61 -21.60
C TYR A 360 -11.41 -18.90 -22.76
N LYS A 361 -11.94 -17.86 -23.44
CA LYS A 361 -12.81 -18.02 -24.61
C LYS A 361 -12.06 -18.60 -25.80
N LEU A 362 -10.82 -18.13 -26.01
CA LEU A 362 -9.94 -18.65 -27.04
C LEU A 362 -9.49 -20.07 -26.69
N GLU A 363 -9.07 -20.29 -25.45
CA GLU A 363 -8.65 -21.60 -24.94
C GLU A 363 -9.73 -22.67 -25.18
N GLU A 364 -10.97 -22.41 -24.78
CA GLU A 364 -12.11 -23.32 -24.97
C GLU A 364 -12.26 -23.69 -26.45
N LYS A 365 -12.23 -22.70 -27.36
CA LYS A 365 -12.35 -22.91 -28.80
C LYS A 365 -11.16 -23.68 -29.39
N LEU A 366 -9.95 -23.45 -28.91
CA LEU A 366 -8.77 -24.20 -29.33
C LEU A 366 -8.90 -25.67 -28.94
N ILE A 367 -9.31 -25.96 -27.70
CA ILE A 367 -9.52 -27.33 -27.20
C ILE A 367 -10.64 -28.02 -27.99
N GLU A 368 -11.78 -27.37 -28.20
CA GLU A 368 -12.91 -27.91 -28.99
C GLU A 368 -12.51 -28.32 -30.41
N ASN A 369 -11.56 -27.60 -31.02
CA ASN A 369 -11.07 -27.85 -32.37
C ASN A 369 -9.80 -28.72 -32.40
N GLY A 370 -9.36 -29.25 -31.26
CA GLY A 370 -8.19 -30.13 -31.16
C GLY A 370 -6.85 -29.45 -31.46
N ILE A 371 -6.78 -28.11 -31.31
CA ILE A 371 -5.54 -27.34 -31.50
C ILE A 371 -4.71 -27.43 -30.22
N ALA A 372 -3.46 -27.88 -30.35
CA ALA A 372 -2.58 -28.09 -29.21
C ALA A 372 -2.12 -26.76 -28.56
N LEU A 373 -2.25 -26.68 -27.24
CA LEU A 373 -1.80 -25.54 -26.45
C LEU A 373 -0.31 -25.71 -26.09
N ASN A 374 0.56 -25.03 -26.83
CA ASN A 374 1.98 -24.93 -26.50
C ASN A 374 2.29 -23.57 -25.87
N GLU A 375 2.60 -23.53 -24.58
CA GLU A 375 3.07 -22.32 -23.91
C GLU A 375 4.54 -22.45 -23.52
N GLU A 376 5.42 -21.81 -24.29
CA GLU A 376 6.79 -21.58 -23.84
C GLU A 376 6.77 -20.54 -22.70
N LYS A 377 7.29 -20.95 -21.53
CA LYS A 377 7.40 -20.11 -20.34
C LYS A 377 8.77 -19.48 -20.27
N GLU A 378 8.94 -18.36 -20.94
CA GLU A 378 10.16 -17.57 -20.82
C GLU A 378 9.94 -16.40 -19.86
N TYR A 379 10.62 -16.44 -18.71
CA TYR A 379 10.69 -15.29 -17.80
C TYR A 379 11.91 -14.45 -18.20
N PRO A 380 11.71 -13.22 -18.72
CA PRO A 380 12.83 -12.40 -19.16
C PRO A 380 13.69 -11.96 -17.97
N ILE A 381 15.00 -11.82 -18.20
CA ILE A 381 15.90 -11.19 -17.23
C ILE A 381 15.58 -9.69 -17.22
N VAL A 382 15.11 -9.19 -16.08
CA VAL A 382 14.84 -7.76 -15.92
C VAL A 382 16.14 -7.02 -15.55
N SER A 383 16.52 -6.07 -16.40
CA SER A 383 17.65 -5.17 -16.14
C SER A 383 17.19 -4.00 -15.27
N PHE A 384 17.89 -3.80 -14.14
CA PHE A 384 17.68 -2.67 -13.23
C PHE A 384 18.46 -1.41 -13.66
N GLU A 385 19.23 -1.46 -14.75
CA GLU A 385 20.03 -0.31 -15.22
C GLU A 385 19.18 0.92 -15.55
N LYS A 386 17.93 0.71 -16.00
CA LYS A 386 16.96 1.78 -16.30
C LYS A 386 16.23 2.33 -15.07
N LEU A 387 16.37 1.66 -13.92
CA LEU A 387 15.70 2.01 -12.66
C LEU A 387 16.65 2.66 -11.65
N LYS A 388 17.96 2.72 -11.94
CA LYS A 388 18.95 3.32 -11.03
C LYS A 388 18.58 4.78 -10.73
N PRO A 389 18.53 5.19 -9.46
CA PRO A 389 18.47 6.61 -9.14
C PRO A 389 19.73 7.30 -9.71
N GLY A 390 19.59 8.54 -10.17
CA GLY A 390 20.75 9.39 -10.47
C GLY A 390 21.71 9.45 -9.28
N ASN A 391 22.99 9.72 -9.50
CA ASN A 391 23.92 9.98 -8.40
C ASN A 391 23.49 11.29 -7.73
N TYR A 392 23.10 11.24 -6.46
CA TYR A 392 22.77 12.42 -5.66
C TYR A 392 23.67 12.51 -4.44
N ASP A 393 24.20 13.72 -4.21
CA ASP A 393 25.02 14.07 -3.06
C ASP A 393 24.14 14.51 -1.87
N ASN A 394 24.68 14.45 -0.66
CA ASN A 394 23.99 14.70 0.60
C ASN A 394 23.44 16.14 0.74
N GLU A 395 24.00 17.13 0.05
CA GLU A 395 23.46 18.50 0.04
C GLU A 395 22.14 18.61 -0.76
N ALA A 396 21.95 17.80 -1.80
CA ALA A 396 20.69 17.77 -2.56
C ALA A 396 19.53 17.13 -1.78
N ILE A 397 19.84 16.22 -0.84
CA ILE A 397 18.85 15.55 0.02
C ILE A 397 18.08 16.56 0.88
N ASN A 398 18.74 17.62 1.36
CA ASN A 398 18.13 18.61 2.25
C ASN A 398 17.20 19.58 1.52
N GLN A 399 17.51 19.95 0.27
CA GLN A 399 16.63 20.77 -0.56
C GLN A 399 15.40 19.97 -1.04
N ASP A 400 15.58 18.69 -1.38
CA ASP A 400 14.50 17.79 -1.84
C ASP A 400 13.58 17.31 -0.70
N LEU A 401 14.01 17.40 0.57
CA LEU A 401 13.15 17.16 1.74
C LEU A 401 12.03 18.22 1.86
N LEU A 402 12.29 19.46 1.41
CA LEU A 402 11.27 20.50 1.26
C LEU A 402 10.26 20.13 0.15
N ASP A 403 10.72 19.59 -0.97
CA ASP A 403 9.89 19.25 -2.14
C ASP A 403 9.00 18.00 -1.92
N VAL A 404 9.40 17.06 -1.05
CA VAL A 404 8.55 15.93 -0.63
C VAL A 404 7.34 16.35 0.20
N LYS A 405 7.46 17.43 0.98
CA LYS A 405 6.34 17.96 1.77
C LYS A 405 5.31 18.64 0.87
N ILE A 406 5.75 19.22 -0.25
CA ILE A 406 4.93 19.78 -1.32
C ILE A 406 4.18 18.66 -2.08
N SER A 407 4.80 17.49 -2.34
CA SER A 407 4.14 16.39 -3.08
C SER A 407 2.92 15.74 -2.38
N LYS A 408 2.78 15.88 -1.05
CA LYS A 408 1.58 15.44 -0.32
C LYS A 408 0.32 16.28 -0.63
N TYR A 409 0.46 17.51 -1.13
CA TYR A 409 -0.66 18.31 -1.63
C TYR A 409 -1.06 17.87 -3.06
N ASN A 410 -0.08 17.57 -3.93
CA ASN A 410 -0.31 17.01 -5.28
C ASN A 410 -1.05 15.66 -5.26
N HIS A 411 -0.80 14.84 -4.24
CA HIS A 411 -1.51 13.59 -3.98
C HIS A 411 -3.03 13.77 -3.89
N TYR A 412 -3.47 14.75 -3.12
CA TYR A 412 -4.89 15.01 -2.91
C TYR A 412 -5.60 15.48 -4.19
N LEU A 413 -4.90 16.35 -4.93
CA LEU A 413 -5.35 16.92 -6.20
C LEU A 413 -5.52 15.83 -7.27
N TYR A 414 -4.60 14.87 -7.33
CA TYR A 414 -4.68 13.72 -8.22
C TYR A 414 -5.94 12.86 -7.98
N TYR A 415 -6.32 12.58 -6.73
CA TYR A 415 -7.52 11.78 -6.44
C TYR A 415 -8.81 12.54 -6.74
N LEU A 416 -8.86 13.83 -6.46
CA LEU A 416 -9.98 14.67 -6.87
C LEU A 416 -10.12 14.76 -8.39
N GLU A 417 -9.01 14.90 -9.12
CA GLU A 417 -8.97 14.86 -10.59
C GLU A 417 -9.39 13.46 -11.12
N LEU A 418 -8.98 12.38 -10.45
CA LEU A 418 -9.41 11.02 -10.77
C LEU A 418 -10.93 10.83 -10.58
N PHE A 419 -11.52 11.42 -9.54
CA PHE A 419 -12.98 11.41 -9.34
C PHE A 419 -13.74 12.18 -10.42
N ASP A 420 -13.18 13.28 -10.93
CA ASP A 420 -13.75 14.06 -12.04
C ASP A 420 -13.68 13.28 -13.37
N VAL A 421 -12.58 12.55 -13.60
CA VAL A 421 -12.38 11.66 -14.77
C VAL A 421 -13.29 10.42 -14.72
N LEU A 422 -13.67 9.95 -13.52
CA LEU A 422 -14.63 8.85 -13.32
C LEU A 422 -16.12 9.29 -13.45
N ASP A 423 -16.37 10.42 -14.12
CA ASP A 423 -17.68 10.95 -14.54
C ASP A 423 -18.66 11.26 -13.39
N ARG A 424 -18.14 11.76 -12.25
CA ARG A 424 -18.96 12.42 -11.22
C ARG A 424 -18.54 13.89 -11.07
N ASN A 425 -18.91 14.69 -12.08
CA ASN A 425 -18.79 16.16 -12.15
C ASN A 425 -19.43 16.83 -10.92
N ASP A 426 -18.66 17.09 -9.86
CA ASP A 426 -19.11 17.81 -8.68
C ASP A 426 -18.34 19.13 -8.57
N ASP A 427 -19.04 20.26 -8.63
CA ASP A 427 -18.44 21.59 -8.54
C ASP A 427 -17.66 21.79 -7.22
N LEU A 428 -18.02 21.06 -6.16
CA LEU A 428 -17.30 21.05 -4.88
C LEU A 428 -15.90 20.45 -5.00
N VAL A 429 -15.70 19.46 -5.88
CA VAL A 429 -14.40 18.82 -6.13
C VAL A 429 -13.46 19.83 -6.80
N LYS A 430 -13.98 20.63 -7.74
CA LYS A 430 -13.20 21.68 -8.43
C LYS A 430 -12.80 22.82 -7.48
N GLU A 431 -13.70 23.24 -6.59
CA GLU A 431 -13.40 24.27 -5.58
C GLU A 431 -12.37 23.78 -4.53
N ALA A 432 -12.45 22.51 -4.12
CA ALA A 432 -11.48 21.90 -3.22
C ALA A 432 -10.07 21.80 -3.85
N ILE A 433 -9.97 21.44 -5.14
CA ILE A 433 -8.70 21.42 -5.88
C ILE A 433 -8.03 22.80 -5.85
N VAL A 434 -8.78 23.86 -6.12
CA VAL A 434 -8.24 25.23 -6.14
C VAL A 434 -7.74 25.64 -4.75
N SER A 435 -8.55 25.40 -3.71
CA SER A 435 -8.23 25.80 -2.33
C SER A 435 -6.96 25.12 -1.78
N ILE A 436 -6.71 23.88 -2.19
CA ILE A 436 -5.54 23.10 -1.76
C ILE A 436 -4.27 23.53 -2.49
N LYS A 437 -4.36 23.80 -3.81
CA LYS A 437 -3.26 24.39 -4.59
C LYS A 437 -2.83 25.75 -4.01
N GLU A 438 -3.78 26.57 -3.57
CA GLU A 438 -3.47 27.86 -2.94
C GLU A 438 -2.75 27.70 -1.60
N GLU A 439 -3.12 26.70 -0.80
CA GLU A 439 -2.50 26.48 0.50
C GLU A 439 -1.07 25.92 0.38
N GLU A 440 -0.82 25.04 -0.59
CA GLU A 440 0.52 24.52 -0.93
C GLU A 440 1.49 25.67 -1.24
N ILE A 441 1.03 26.64 -2.03
CA ILE A 441 1.80 27.84 -2.37
C ILE A 441 2.10 28.68 -1.12
N LYS A 442 1.18 28.77 -0.16
CA LYS A 442 1.41 29.51 1.10
C LYS A 442 2.46 28.83 1.96
N VAL A 443 2.40 27.51 2.11
CA VAL A 443 3.39 26.72 2.87
C VAL A 443 4.78 26.87 2.26
N ALA A 444 4.90 26.72 0.94
CA ALA A 444 6.18 26.87 0.23
C ALA A 444 6.77 28.28 0.38
N ARG A 445 5.93 29.32 0.27
CA ARG A 445 6.35 30.71 0.48
C ARG A 445 6.83 30.95 1.91
N LEU A 446 6.11 30.42 2.90
CA LEU A 446 6.45 30.64 4.30
C LEU A 446 7.75 29.93 4.71
N ASN A 447 7.98 28.70 4.22
CA ASN A 447 9.25 28.00 4.43
C ASN A 447 10.43 28.78 3.84
N LYS A 448 10.26 29.32 2.62
CA LYS A 448 11.27 30.18 2.02
C LYS A 448 11.53 31.43 2.85
N GLN A 449 10.47 32.09 3.33
CA GLN A 449 10.61 33.27 4.20
C GLN A 449 11.38 32.96 5.48
N ILE A 450 11.12 31.81 6.12
CA ILE A 450 11.85 31.38 7.31
C ILE A 450 13.32 31.06 6.99
N SER A 451 13.59 30.40 5.87
CA SER A 451 14.96 30.10 5.44
C SER A 451 15.76 31.38 5.18
N ASP A 452 15.20 32.31 4.39
CA ASP A 452 15.82 33.60 4.07
C ASP A 452 16.04 34.43 5.36
N PHE A 453 15.10 34.37 6.31
CA PHE A 453 15.21 35.00 7.62
C PHE A 453 16.39 34.45 8.43
N ILE A 454 16.55 33.13 8.47
CA ILE A 454 17.64 32.47 9.20
C ILE A 454 19.00 32.73 8.55
N GLU A 455 19.09 32.68 7.22
CA GLU A 455 20.35 32.91 6.49
C GLU A 455 20.90 34.33 6.69
N ARG A 456 20.03 35.32 6.82
CA ARG A 456 20.45 36.71 7.11
C ARG A 456 21.04 36.86 8.51
N ASN A 457 20.68 35.98 9.45
CA ASN A 457 21.19 35.97 10.82
C ASN A 457 21.03 37.35 11.51
N GLU A 458 19.86 37.97 11.33
CA GLU A 458 19.47 39.26 11.91
C GLU A 458 18.29 39.06 12.87
N ASP A 459 18.34 39.66 14.06
CA ASP A 459 17.25 39.64 15.04
C ASP A 459 16.17 40.67 14.67
N ASN A 460 15.37 40.38 13.64
CA ASN A 460 14.27 41.24 13.19
C ASN A 460 12.91 40.76 13.73
N GLU A 461 12.49 41.32 14.86
CA GLU A 461 11.26 40.96 15.58
C GLU A 461 9.98 41.21 14.78
N GLU A 462 9.93 42.27 13.96
CA GLU A 462 8.76 42.63 13.15
C GLU A 462 8.50 41.60 12.04
N GLU A 463 9.57 41.16 11.37
CA GLU A 463 9.49 40.13 10.35
C GLU A 463 9.18 38.75 10.94
N ALA A 464 9.76 38.43 12.11
CA ALA A 464 9.45 37.21 12.84
C ALA A 464 7.95 37.14 13.23
N LEU A 465 7.35 38.27 13.62
CA LEU A 465 5.92 38.33 13.94
C LEU A 465 5.04 38.10 12.71
N ALA A 466 5.39 38.69 11.57
CA ALA A 466 4.67 38.49 10.31
C ALA A 466 4.74 37.02 9.82
N ILE A 467 5.89 36.38 10.01
CA ILE A 467 6.08 34.94 9.73
C ILE A 467 5.19 34.10 10.66
N LYS A 468 5.10 34.46 11.95
CA LYS A 468 4.22 33.80 12.92
C LYS A 468 2.75 33.93 12.55
N GLU A 469 2.27 35.12 12.18
CA GLU A 469 0.88 35.30 11.74
C GLU A 469 0.58 34.47 10.49
N SER A 470 1.52 34.41 9.55
CA SER A 470 1.40 33.59 8.34
C SER A 470 1.37 32.09 8.65
N TYR A 471 2.15 31.63 9.64
CA TYR A 471 2.13 30.26 10.15
C TYR A 471 0.78 29.91 10.80
N GLU A 472 0.26 30.80 11.65
CA GLU A 472 -1.02 30.61 12.34
C GLU A 472 -2.22 30.60 11.38
N ALA A 473 -2.11 31.29 10.24
CA ALA A 473 -3.14 31.36 9.21
C ALA A 473 -3.22 30.12 8.31
N LEU A 474 -2.24 29.21 8.37
CA LEU A 474 -2.22 28.00 7.53
C LEU A 474 -3.36 27.04 7.88
N ARG A 475 -3.99 26.49 6.84
CA ARG A 475 -5.11 25.54 6.90
C ARG A 475 -4.68 24.14 6.46
N TYR A 476 -5.58 23.17 6.57
CA TYR A 476 -5.37 21.78 6.10
C TYR A 476 -4.15 21.08 6.71
N GLY A 477 -3.71 21.50 7.91
CA GLY A 477 -2.51 20.97 8.55
C GLY A 477 -1.19 21.54 8.00
N GLY A 478 -1.24 22.62 7.21
CA GLY A 478 -0.07 23.29 6.61
C GLY A 478 1.05 23.62 7.60
N GLN A 479 0.69 23.90 8.86
CA GLN A 479 1.62 24.13 9.98
C GLN A 479 2.60 22.98 10.23
N ASN A 480 2.18 21.73 9.98
CA ASN A 480 3.02 20.55 10.18
C ASN A 480 4.16 20.45 9.16
N TYR A 481 4.11 21.28 8.11
CA TYR A 481 5.05 21.28 7.01
C TYR A 481 5.99 22.49 7.03
N ILE A 482 5.88 23.36 8.05
CA ILE A 482 6.75 24.51 8.22
C ILE A 482 8.00 24.14 9.03
N GLU A 483 9.17 24.44 8.48
CA GLU A 483 10.48 24.10 9.04
C GLU A 483 11.08 25.26 9.82
N ASN A 484 11.92 24.94 10.81
CA ASN A 484 12.70 25.90 11.60
C ASN A 484 11.88 27.04 12.22
N TYR A 485 10.58 26.83 12.42
CA TYR A 485 9.70 27.79 13.05
C TYR A 485 10.12 28.11 14.50
N ASP A 486 10.80 27.18 15.18
CA ASP A 486 11.38 27.42 16.50
C ASP A 486 12.41 28.57 16.49
N SER A 487 13.11 28.82 15.37
CA SER A 487 14.01 29.96 15.21
C SER A 487 13.28 31.30 15.22
N ILE A 488 12.04 31.33 14.71
CA ILE A 488 11.18 32.51 14.74
C ILE A 488 10.68 32.77 16.16
N LEU A 489 10.29 31.71 16.88
CA LEU A 489 9.89 31.80 18.29
C LEU A 489 11.03 32.29 19.20
N LEU A 490 12.27 31.89 18.91
CA LEU A 490 13.47 32.37 19.62
C LEU A 490 13.65 33.89 19.48
N VAL A 491 13.53 34.44 18.26
CA VAL A 491 13.64 35.89 18.04
C VAL A 491 12.52 36.65 18.74
N LEU A 492 11.31 36.09 18.80
CA LEU A 492 10.16 36.67 19.50
C LEU A 492 10.24 36.55 21.04
N GLY A 493 11.32 35.96 21.58
CA GLY A 493 11.46 35.74 23.02
C GLY A 493 10.45 34.73 23.60
N GLU A 494 9.85 33.91 22.73
CA GLU A 494 8.87 32.90 23.08
C GLU A 494 9.58 31.54 23.25
N GLU A 495 10.25 31.32 24.39
CA GLU A 495 10.82 29.99 24.70
C GLU A 495 9.70 28.92 24.79
N LYS A 496 9.89 27.77 24.13
CA LYS A 496 9.18 26.53 24.48
C LYS A 496 9.50 26.19 25.94
N LYS A 497 8.49 26.23 26.82
CA LYS A 497 8.54 25.73 28.22
C LYS A 497 8.70 24.20 28.27
N GLY A 498 9.81 23.67 27.74
CA GLY A 498 10.00 22.25 27.51
C GLY A 498 10.71 21.50 28.64
N LEU A 499 11.50 22.16 29.50
CA LEU A 499 12.35 21.44 30.48
C LEU A 499 12.02 21.76 31.96
N SER A 500 11.69 23.00 32.30
CA SER A 500 11.38 23.37 33.70
C SER A 500 10.04 22.82 34.18
N PHE A 501 9.07 22.62 33.28
CA PHE A 501 7.74 22.11 33.62
C PHE A 501 7.77 20.64 34.06
N TYR A 502 8.58 19.78 33.41
CA TYR A 502 8.70 18.37 33.79
C TYR A 502 9.49 18.17 35.08
N ILE A 503 10.45 19.05 35.37
CA ILE A 503 11.15 19.07 36.67
C ILE A 503 10.17 19.52 37.77
N TYR A 504 9.33 20.53 37.52
CA TYR A 504 8.30 20.95 38.48
C TYR A 504 7.21 19.88 38.68
N LEU A 505 6.76 19.23 37.61
CA LEU A 505 5.74 18.19 37.66
C LEU A 505 6.24 16.92 38.36
N SER A 506 7.51 16.53 38.14
CA SER A 506 8.13 15.40 38.85
C SER A 506 8.32 15.68 40.33
N LEU A 507 8.68 16.91 40.72
CA LEU A 507 8.74 17.32 42.12
C LEU A 507 7.35 17.34 42.80
N ILE A 508 6.31 17.75 42.08
CA ILE A 508 4.92 17.73 42.58
C ILE A 508 4.44 16.28 42.74
N ILE A 509 4.66 15.41 41.76
CA ILE A 509 4.27 13.99 41.80
C ILE A 509 5.03 13.25 42.92
N ALA A 510 6.32 13.55 43.13
CA ALA A 510 7.09 13.02 44.26
C ALA A 510 6.53 13.47 45.62
N SER A 511 6.06 14.72 45.73
CA SER A 511 5.45 15.24 46.97
C SER A 511 4.07 14.61 47.27
N ILE A 512 3.28 14.33 46.22
CA ILE A 512 1.98 13.65 46.32
C ILE A 512 2.18 12.16 46.67
N GLY A 513 3.20 11.52 46.10
CA GLY A 513 3.59 10.15 46.45
C GLY A 513 4.00 10.01 47.92
N LEU A 514 4.83 10.95 48.42
CA LEU A 514 5.28 10.93 49.82
C LEU A 514 4.13 11.16 50.82
N THR A 515 3.22 12.10 50.51
CA THR A 515 2.06 12.38 51.37
C THR A 515 1.05 11.24 51.37
N THR A 516 0.82 10.60 50.22
CA THR A 516 -0.06 9.43 50.11
C THR A 516 0.51 8.21 50.85
N ALA A 517 1.83 7.98 50.76
CA ALA A 517 2.51 6.93 51.51
C ALA A 517 2.43 7.17 53.03
N LEU A 518 2.62 8.41 53.49
CA LEU A 518 2.48 8.80 54.90
C LEU A 518 1.06 8.59 55.42
N VAL A 519 0.04 8.97 54.65
CA VAL A 519 -1.38 8.76 55.02
C VAL A 519 -1.71 7.27 55.08
N LEU A 520 -1.23 6.46 54.12
CA LEU A 520 -1.43 5.01 54.14
C LEU A 520 -0.74 4.32 55.32
N ILE A 521 0.47 4.76 55.71
CA ILE A 521 1.18 4.27 56.89
C ILE A 521 0.42 4.64 58.18
N ILE A 522 -0.12 5.86 58.27
CA ILE A 522 -0.92 6.31 59.42
C ILE A 522 -2.23 5.52 59.52
N ILE A 523 -2.91 5.25 58.39
CA ILE A 523 -4.13 4.45 58.34
C ILE A 523 -3.84 2.99 58.73
N LYS A 524 -2.74 2.39 58.24
CA LYS A 524 -2.32 1.03 58.63
C LYS A 524 -2.01 0.95 60.13
N ARG A 525 -1.30 1.93 60.69
CA ARG A 525 -1.01 2.01 62.14
C ARG A 525 -2.26 2.23 63.00
N LYS A 526 -3.26 2.97 62.52
CA LYS A 526 -4.55 3.13 63.22
C LYS A 526 -5.42 1.87 63.16
N LYS A 527 -5.40 1.11 62.06
CA LYS A 527 -6.08 -0.20 61.97
C LYS A 527 -5.42 -1.26 62.86
N ALA A 528 -4.09 -1.28 62.95
CA ALA A 528 -3.35 -2.20 63.81
C ALA A 528 -3.45 -1.91 65.32
N LYS A 529 -3.99 -0.73 65.71
CA LYS A 529 -4.30 -0.39 67.12
C LYS A 529 -5.78 -0.60 67.50
N ARG A 530 -6.62 -1.06 66.55
CA ARG A 530 -8.05 -1.34 66.75
C ARG A 530 -8.41 -2.83 66.57
N LEU A 531 -7.41 -3.66 66.32
CA LEU A 531 -7.38 -5.11 66.56
C LEU A 531 -6.51 -5.34 67.80
#